data_AF-A0A8D9BNV8-F1
#
_entry.id   AF-A0A8D9BNV8-F1
#
_cell.length_a   1.000
_cell.length_b   1.000
_cell.length_c   1.000
_cell.angle_alpha   90.00
_cell.angle_beta   90.00
_cell.angle_gamma   90.00
#
_symmetry.space_group_name_H-M   'P 1'
#
loop_
_entity.id
_entity.type
_entity.pdbx_description
1 polymer ?
#
loop_
_entity_poly.entity_id
_entity_poly.type
_entity_poly.pdbx_seq_one_letter_code
_entity_poly.pdbx_strand_id
1 'polypeptide(L)'
;MGLANQIAQAMDDSITGEVTTRLLKKPGQGFGLDLVSFNIQRGRDFGLPSYTKVREMCGLEPMNSWNDMFTAMPNTTVHRYSSIYEHPSEIDLWSGGVSERPMAGSMLGP
;
A
#
# COMPACT_ATOMS: atom_id res chain seq x y z
N MET A 1 -17.82 -18.04 17.41
CA MET A 1 -16.42 -18.40 17.14
C MET A 1 -16.01 -18.00 15.71
N GLY A 2 -16.30 -16.77 15.26
CA GLY A 2 -15.95 -16.33 13.90
C GLY A 2 -14.50 -15.87 13.82
N LEU A 3 -14.14 -14.87 14.62
CA LEU A 3 -12.79 -14.29 14.67
C LEU A 3 -11.68 -15.31 14.95
N ALA A 4 -11.95 -16.32 15.79
CA ALA A 4 -10.96 -17.33 16.15
C ALA A 4 -10.77 -18.42 15.06
N ASN A 5 -11.68 -18.53 14.09
CA ASN A 5 -11.72 -19.64 13.14
C ASN A 5 -11.63 -19.20 11.67
N GLN A 6 -11.67 -17.89 11.41
CA GLN A 6 -11.49 -17.33 10.08
C GLN A 6 -10.08 -16.78 9.90
N ILE A 7 -9.47 -17.12 8.77
CA ILE A 7 -8.13 -16.66 8.41
C ILE A 7 -8.24 -15.18 8.02
N ALA A 8 -7.34 -14.35 8.53
CA ALA A 8 -7.21 -12.97 8.10
C ALA A 8 -6.78 -12.90 6.62
N GLN A 9 -7.18 -11.85 5.92
CA GLN A 9 -6.64 -11.62 4.58
C GLN A 9 -5.12 -11.42 4.67
N ALA A 10 -4.40 -11.95 3.68
CA ALA A 10 -2.95 -11.77 3.57
C ALA A 10 -2.60 -10.28 3.50
N MET A 11 -1.38 -9.91 3.89
CA MET A 11 -0.89 -8.56 3.59
C MET A 11 -0.29 -8.56 2.19
N ASP A 12 -0.92 -7.85 1.28
CA ASP A 12 -0.51 -7.69 -0.12
C ASP A 12 -1.01 -6.36 -0.70
N ASP A 13 -0.71 -6.12 -1.98
CA ASP A 13 -1.09 -4.93 -2.72
C ASP A 13 -2.60 -4.90 -3.10
N SER A 14 -3.38 -5.87 -2.64
CA SER A 14 -4.78 -6.07 -3.03
C SER A 14 -5.72 -5.92 -1.85
N ILE A 15 -6.59 -4.91 -1.91
CA ILE A 15 -7.56 -4.62 -0.85
C ILE A 15 -8.98 -4.98 -1.30
N THR A 16 -9.76 -5.58 -0.39
CA THR A 16 -11.13 -6.03 -0.67
C THR A 16 -12.07 -4.91 -1.14
N GLY A 17 -12.95 -5.26 -2.09
CA GLY A 17 -14.03 -4.40 -2.60
C GLY A 17 -14.93 -3.80 -1.53
N GLU A 18 -15.05 -4.47 -0.38
CA GLU A 18 -15.88 -4.02 0.73
C GLU A 18 -15.38 -2.72 1.37
N VAL A 19 -14.06 -2.46 1.33
CA VAL A 19 -13.48 -1.21 1.85
C VAL A 19 -12.98 -0.28 0.76
N THR A 20 -12.82 -0.73 -0.49
CA THR A 20 -12.42 0.14 -1.61
C THR A 20 -13.60 0.73 -2.39
N THR A 21 -14.77 0.09 -2.37
CA THR A 21 -15.97 0.57 -3.13
C THR A 21 -17.23 0.70 -2.30
N ARG A 22 -17.27 0.05 -1.12
CA ARG A 22 -18.47 -0.09 -0.29
C ARG A 22 -18.26 0.37 1.15
N LEU A 23 -17.14 1.04 1.45
CA LEU A 23 -16.86 1.48 2.81
C LEU A 23 -18.01 2.39 3.30
N LEU A 24 -18.65 2.00 4.41
CA LEU A 24 -19.77 2.74 5.01
C LEU A 24 -20.92 3.03 4.04
N LYS A 25 -21.13 2.17 3.02
CA LYS A 25 -22.22 2.28 2.07
C LYS A 25 -23.57 2.26 2.79
N LYS A 26 -24.36 3.32 2.65
CA LYS A 26 -25.70 3.40 3.26
C LYS A 26 -26.74 2.61 2.44
N PRO A 27 -27.80 2.06 3.08
CA PRO A 27 -28.90 1.46 2.36
C PRO A 27 -29.50 2.44 1.34
N GLY A 28 -29.71 1.98 0.11
CA GLY A 28 -30.26 2.79 -0.98
C GLY A 28 -29.25 3.65 -1.76
N GLN A 29 -27.99 3.76 -1.32
CA GLN A 29 -26.94 4.40 -2.13
C GLN A 29 -26.27 3.41 -3.09
N GLY A 30 -25.87 3.89 -4.27
CA GLY A 30 -25.19 3.07 -5.28
C GLY A 30 -23.74 2.74 -4.92
N PHE A 31 -23.05 3.67 -4.26
CA PHE A 31 -21.61 3.59 -3.94
C PHE A 31 -21.35 3.87 -2.46
N GLY A 32 -20.24 3.33 -1.95
CA GLY A 32 -19.68 3.70 -0.65
C GLY A 32 -18.42 4.56 -0.83
N LEU A 33 -17.66 4.66 0.24
CA LEU A 33 -16.36 5.33 0.23
C LEU A 33 -15.24 4.33 -0.13
N ASP A 34 -14.04 4.86 -0.33
CA ASP A 34 -12.81 4.11 -0.58
C ASP A 34 -11.79 4.39 0.54
N LEU A 35 -11.52 3.37 1.36
CA LEU A 35 -10.57 3.43 2.46
C LEU A 35 -9.13 3.62 1.98
N VAL A 36 -8.77 3.04 0.83
CA VAL A 36 -7.43 3.14 0.27
C VAL A 36 -7.17 4.56 -0.18
N SER A 37 -8.10 5.12 -0.97
CA SER A 37 -8.05 6.52 -1.37
C SER A 37 -7.99 7.47 -0.16
N PHE A 38 -8.73 7.17 0.92
CA PHE A 38 -8.63 7.93 2.16
C PHE A 38 -7.28 7.84 2.84
N ASN A 39 -6.66 6.66 2.90
CA ASN A 39 -5.35 6.52 3.53
C ASN A 39 -4.27 7.29 2.79
N ILE A 40 -4.30 7.25 1.45
CA ILE A 40 -3.42 8.04 0.59
C ILE A 40 -3.64 9.54 0.83
N GLN A 41 -4.90 10.00 0.74
CA GLN A 41 -5.21 11.42 0.92
C GLN A 41 -4.83 11.90 2.32
N ARG A 42 -5.11 11.10 3.35
CA ARG A 42 -4.69 11.40 4.72
C ARG A 42 -3.18 11.54 4.84
N GLY A 43 -2.41 10.65 4.23
CA GLY A 43 -0.95 10.75 4.23
C GLY A 43 -0.47 12.08 3.64
N ARG A 44 -1.07 12.51 2.53
CA ARG A 44 -0.76 13.78 1.88
C ARG A 44 -1.18 14.99 2.72
N ASP A 45 -2.36 14.95 3.33
CA ASP A 45 -2.87 16.02 4.20
C ASP A 45 -1.98 16.26 5.43
N PHE A 46 -1.43 15.18 5.99
CA PHE A 46 -0.48 15.26 7.12
C PHE A 46 0.97 15.52 6.68
N GLY A 47 1.23 15.65 5.38
CA GLY A 47 2.57 15.88 4.85
C GLY A 47 3.54 14.74 5.12
N LEU A 48 3.07 13.49 5.09
CA LEU A 48 3.94 12.33 5.28
C LEU A 48 5.03 12.30 4.19
N PRO A 49 6.27 11.96 4.55
CA PRO A 49 7.33 11.74 3.58
C PRO A 49 6.98 10.59 2.64
N SER A 50 7.56 10.59 1.44
CA SER A 50 7.39 9.50 0.49
C SER A 50 7.95 8.18 1.03
N TYR A 51 7.49 7.08 0.45
CA TYR A 51 7.94 5.73 0.80
C TYR A 51 9.47 5.60 0.77
N THR A 52 10.11 6.06 -0.31
CA THR A 52 11.57 6.03 -0.46
C THR A 52 12.29 6.82 0.62
N LYS A 53 11.75 7.99 1.01
CA LYS A 53 12.31 8.80 2.08
C LYS A 53 12.18 8.12 3.44
N VAL A 54 11.06 7.46 3.71
CA VAL A 54 10.89 6.69 4.95
C VAL A 54 11.86 5.51 5.01
N ARG A 55 12.10 4.81 3.89
CA ARG A 55 13.12 3.76 3.84
C ARG A 55 14.50 4.27 4.25
N GLU A 56 14.92 5.44 3.74
CA GLU A 56 16.17 6.07 4.15
C GLU A 56 16.20 6.38 5.66
N MET A 57 15.09 6.88 6.22
CA MET A 57 14.99 7.15 7.66
C MET A 57 15.07 5.87 8.51
N CYS A 58 14.60 4.74 7.97
CA CYS A 58 14.74 3.42 8.57
C CYS A 58 16.14 2.80 8.38
N GLY A 59 17.07 3.49 7.70
CA GLY A 59 18.42 2.98 7.41
C GLY A 59 18.47 1.94 6.28
N LEU A 60 17.41 1.84 5.48
CA LEU A 60 17.35 0.98 4.31
C LEU A 60 17.89 1.71 3.07
N GLU A 61 18.29 0.93 2.07
CA GLU A 61 18.74 1.50 0.80
C GLU A 61 17.61 2.27 0.10
N PRO A 62 17.90 3.50 -0.39
CA PRO A 62 16.94 4.28 -1.15
C PRO A 62 16.67 3.63 -2.51
N MET A 63 15.42 3.66 -2.93
CA MET A 63 15.02 3.22 -4.28
C MET A 63 14.98 4.43 -5.19
N ASN A 64 16.03 4.58 -6.01
CA ASN A 64 16.18 5.71 -6.93
C ASN A 64 15.70 5.38 -8.35
N SER A 65 15.52 4.10 -8.66
CA SER A 65 15.02 3.62 -9.94
C SER A 65 13.93 2.57 -9.75
N TRP A 66 13.09 2.40 -10.77
CA TRP A 66 12.11 1.31 -10.81
C TRP A 66 12.76 -0.06 -10.67
N ASN A 67 14.00 -0.21 -11.14
CA ASN A 67 14.72 -1.47 -11.09
C ASN A 67 15.04 -1.90 -9.65
N ASP A 68 15.34 -0.93 -8.77
CA ASP A 68 15.65 -1.18 -7.35
C ASP A 68 14.44 -1.72 -6.59
N MET A 69 13.23 -1.51 -7.10
CA MET A 69 11.98 -1.92 -6.46
C MET A 69 11.60 -3.38 -6.72
N PHE A 70 12.11 -3.99 -7.80
CA PHE A 70 11.75 -5.38 -8.16
C PHE A 70 12.18 -6.42 -7.12
N THR A 71 13.19 -6.10 -6.31
CA THR A 71 13.63 -6.96 -5.21
C THR A 71 12.72 -6.86 -3.99
N ALA A 72 12.14 -5.68 -3.75
CA ALA A 72 11.30 -5.41 -2.59
C ALA A 72 9.81 -5.69 -2.82
N MET A 73 9.34 -5.66 -4.06
CA MET A 73 7.91 -5.73 -4.41
C MET A 73 7.63 -6.71 -5.55
N PRO A 74 6.36 -7.13 -5.77
CA PRO A 74 5.97 -7.85 -6.97
C PRO A 74 6.21 -7.02 -8.24
N ASN A 75 6.71 -7.65 -9.31
CA ASN A 75 6.99 -6.95 -10.58
C ASN A 75 5.74 -6.29 -11.16
N THR A 76 4.59 -6.93 -10.99
CA THR A 76 3.29 -6.38 -11.39
C THR A 76 2.98 -5.04 -10.71
N THR A 77 3.33 -4.92 -9.43
CA THR A 77 3.12 -3.72 -8.63
C THR A 77 4.08 -2.61 -9.04
N VAL A 78 5.36 -2.94 -9.26
CA VAL A 78 6.36 -1.98 -9.78
C VAL A 78 5.95 -1.44 -11.15
N HIS A 79 5.46 -2.30 -12.05
CA HIS A 79 4.96 -1.85 -13.35
C HIS A 79 3.74 -0.93 -13.23
N ARG A 80 2.80 -1.24 -12.32
CA ARG A 80 1.66 -0.35 -12.04
C ARG A 80 2.13 1.00 -11.50
N TYR A 81 3.09 1.03 -10.58
CA TYR A 81 3.64 2.30 -10.10
C TYR A 81 4.30 3.10 -11.21
N SER A 82 5.09 2.46 -12.07
CA SER A 82 5.74 3.15 -13.20
C SER A 82 4.75 3.72 -14.24
N SER A 83 3.49 3.27 -14.24
CA SER A 83 2.43 3.84 -15.07
C SER A 83 1.68 5.01 -14.43
N ILE A 84 1.83 5.21 -13.11
CA ILE A 84 1.07 6.19 -12.33
C ILE A 84 1.97 7.35 -11.89
N TYR A 85 3.19 7.06 -11.43
CA TYR A 85 4.15 8.03 -10.95
C TYR A 85 5.27 8.26 -11.97
N GLU A 86 5.80 9.48 -12.02
CA GLU A 86 6.93 9.80 -12.88
C GLU A 86 8.24 9.26 -12.27
N HIS A 87 8.38 9.35 -10.94
CA HIS A 87 9.57 8.89 -10.23
C HIS A 87 9.24 8.02 -9.00
N PRO A 88 10.04 6.99 -8.65
CA PRO A 88 9.86 6.19 -7.44
C PRO A 88 9.78 7.01 -6.14
N SER A 89 10.40 8.19 -6.13
CA SER A 89 10.39 9.10 -4.99
C SER A 89 9.02 9.73 -4.68
N GLU A 90 8.05 9.58 -5.58
CA GLU A 90 6.69 10.14 -5.43
C GLU A 90 5.70 9.15 -4.82
N ILE A 91 6.10 7.89 -4.61
CA ILE A 91 5.22 6.85 -4.08
C ILE A 91 4.80 7.21 -2.65
N ASP A 92 3.48 7.27 -2.43
CA ASP A 92 2.90 7.49 -1.11
C ASP A 92 3.32 6.39 -0.13
N LEU A 93 3.70 6.78 1.08
CA LEU A 93 4.19 5.87 2.13
C LEU A 93 3.27 4.66 2.34
N TRP A 94 1.97 4.91 2.52
CA TRP A 94 1.01 3.84 2.80
C TRP A 94 0.95 2.84 1.64
N SER A 95 0.93 3.32 0.40
CA SER A 95 0.85 2.45 -0.78
C SER A 95 2.12 1.62 -0.92
N GLY A 96 3.28 2.25 -0.78
CA GLY A 96 4.56 1.54 -0.83
C GLY A 96 4.68 0.48 0.26
N GLY A 97 4.42 0.85 1.52
CA GLY A 97 4.58 -0.06 2.66
C GLY A 97 3.70 -1.32 2.58
N VAL A 98 2.45 -1.22 2.11
CA VAL A 98 1.59 -2.41 1.96
C VAL A 98 1.97 -3.30 0.76
N SER A 99 2.75 -2.76 -0.17
CA SER A 99 3.14 -3.46 -1.41
C SER A 99 4.48 -4.21 -1.29
N GLU A 100 5.19 -4.06 -0.16
CA GLU A 100 6.43 -4.76 0.10
C GLU A 100 6.22 -6.26 0.30
N ARG A 101 7.19 -7.05 -0.13
CA ARG A 101 7.22 -8.48 0.13
C ARG A 101 7.44 -8.71 1.63
N PRO A 102 6.64 -9.57 2.27
CA PRO A 102 6.84 -9.90 3.67
C PRO A 102 8.22 -10.52 3.92
N MET A 103 8.85 -10.15 5.05
CA MET A 103 10.05 -10.81 5.52
C MET A 103 9.76 -12.25 5.98
N ALA A 104 10.78 -13.11 5.99
CA ALA A 104 10.65 -14.47 6.50
C ALA A 104 10.16 -14.47 7.97
N GLY A 105 8.99 -15.07 8.21
CA GLY A 105 8.36 -15.11 9.53
C GLY A 105 7.59 -13.84 9.92
N SER A 106 7.46 -12.86 9.02
CA SER A 106 6.71 -11.61 9.21
C SER A 106 5.52 -11.52 8.28
N MET A 107 4.52 -10.71 8.64
CA MET A 107 3.46 -10.27 7.75
C MET A 107 3.79 -8.95 7.04
N LEU A 108 4.84 -8.24 7.48
CA LEU A 108 5.26 -6.94 6.97
C LEU A 108 6.59 -7.05 6.21
N GLY A 109 6.83 -6.07 5.33
CA GLY A 109 8.14 -5.79 4.76
C GLY A 109 9.16 -5.27 5.80
N PRO A 110 10.41 -5.00 5.35
CA PRO A 110 11.53 -4.56 6.19
C PRO A 110 11.42 -3.11 6.71
#